data_AF-A0A922Z042-F1
#
_entry.id   AF-A0A922Z042-F1
#
_cell.length_a   1.000
_cell.length_b   1.000
_cell.length_c   1.000
_cell.angle_alpha   90.00
_cell.angle_beta   90.00
_cell.angle_gamma   90.00
#
_symmetry.space_group_name_H-M   'P 1'
#
loop_
_entity.id
_entity.type
_entity.pdbx_description
1 polymer ?
#
loop_
_entity_poly.entity_id
_entity_poly.type
_entity_poly.pdbx_seq_one_letter_code
_entity_poly.pdbx_strand_id
1 'polypeptide(L)'
;MARNTHSHFAPSWFSVFETGSSHSREQRLRAFVRLWSAFMRARVFIAVVLLALQTFVLLTNAGGPNWLVAVCAAHVCATLAVLFWSRPIDHGQVFRFQWLMTIGVDMVVFALLQYYQQGSLNYAALFTLPVLLASILGPLTLGLATAASVTLYLLGEAWLSAPLLSDVSTARFLQAGLTGTGFFLVAVLANQLAIRLAKEEALAQSSQVAARNQAEVNELIIESLTEGVLVADPHGVVRSANPAALAMLLGEGHSSATRLLLSVKESWASLSHLVNETFVLGQPLQSEITLDI
;
A
#
# COMPACT_ATOMS: atom_id res chain seq x y z
N MET A 1 9.85 11.82 -53.67
CA MET A 1 10.71 12.61 -52.74
C MET A 1 9.84 13.18 -51.63
N ALA A 2 10.11 13.13 -50.34
CA ALA A 2 11.09 12.44 -49.52
C ALA A 2 10.68 12.66 -48.05
N ARG A 3 10.63 11.55 -47.30
CA ARG A 3 10.97 11.41 -45.86
C ARG A 3 10.33 12.35 -44.83
N ASN A 4 9.27 11.87 -44.17
CA ASN A 4 9.03 12.17 -42.74
C ASN A 4 9.81 11.15 -41.90
N THR A 5 10.98 11.56 -41.43
CA THR A 5 11.79 10.82 -40.46
C THR A 5 11.23 11.06 -39.06
N HIS A 6 10.51 10.07 -38.51
CA HIS A 6 10.34 9.94 -37.07
C HIS A 6 11.73 9.75 -36.45
N SER A 7 12.29 10.81 -35.87
CA SER A 7 13.47 10.72 -35.03
C SER A 7 13.09 10.00 -33.74
N HIS A 8 13.38 8.69 -33.68
CA HIS A 8 13.53 7.95 -32.43
C HIS A 8 14.71 8.56 -31.66
N PHE A 9 14.43 9.58 -30.85
CA PHE A 9 15.36 9.97 -29.79
C PHE A 9 15.37 8.85 -28.74
N ALA A 10 16.56 8.35 -28.44
CA ALA A 10 16.79 7.43 -27.32
C ALA A 10 16.20 8.00 -26.03
N PRO A 11 15.65 7.16 -25.13
CA PRO A 11 15.07 7.61 -23.88
C PRO A 11 16.13 8.38 -23.08
N SER A 12 15.95 9.69 -22.98
CA SER A 12 16.87 10.54 -22.22
C SER A 12 16.75 10.17 -20.74
N TRP A 13 17.89 10.06 -20.06
CA TRP A 13 18.02 9.76 -18.61
C TRP A 13 17.16 10.66 -17.71
N PHE A 14 16.69 11.80 -18.22
CA PHE A 14 15.76 12.70 -17.55
C PHE A 14 14.31 12.15 -17.44
N SER A 15 13.87 11.34 -18.42
CA SER A 15 12.52 10.74 -18.44
C SER A 15 12.31 9.68 -17.34
N VAL A 16 13.37 9.06 -16.84
CA VAL A 16 13.35 8.09 -15.74
C VAL A 16 12.98 8.77 -14.40
N PHE A 17 13.37 10.03 -14.21
CA PHE A 17 13.02 10.79 -13.00
C PHE A 17 11.57 11.28 -13.01
N GLU A 18 11.05 11.71 -14.17
CA GLU A 18 9.64 12.11 -14.30
C GLU A 18 8.68 10.92 -14.14
N THR A 19 9.00 9.77 -14.73
CA THR A 19 8.21 8.52 -14.59
C THR A 19 8.23 7.98 -13.16
N GLY A 20 9.35 8.09 -12.43
CA GLY A 20 9.38 7.74 -11.01
C GLY A 20 8.43 8.57 -10.15
N SER A 21 8.27 9.86 -10.46
CA SER A 21 7.40 10.75 -9.70
C SER A 21 5.90 10.43 -9.90
N SER A 22 5.47 10.13 -11.14
CA SER A 22 4.09 9.78 -11.46
C SER A 22 3.71 8.40 -10.91
N HIS A 23 4.59 7.39 -11.04
CA HIS A 23 4.38 6.07 -10.46
C HIS A 23 4.24 6.12 -8.93
N SER A 24 5.05 6.94 -8.24
CA SER A 24 4.96 7.11 -6.78
C SER A 24 3.64 7.76 -6.33
N ARG A 25 3.04 8.61 -7.17
CA ARG A 25 1.77 9.29 -6.89
C ARG A 25 0.59 8.34 -7.09
N GLU A 26 0.58 7.60 -8.20
CA GLU A 26 -0.45 6.59 -8.45
C GLU A 26 -0.46 5.48 -7.40
N GLN A 27 0.70 5.01 -6.97
CA GLN A 27 0.78 3.97 -5.93
C GLN A 27 0.27 4.46 -4.58
N ARG A 28 0.62 5.70 -4.17
CA ARG A 28 0.07 6.33 -2.95
C ARG A 28 -1.45 6.43 -3.01
N LEU A 29 -2.00 6.81 -4.16
CA LEU A 29 -3.45 6.83 -4.37
C LEU A 29 -4.07 5.43 -4.25
N ARG A 30 -3.45 4.40 -4.82
CA ARG A 30 -3.93 3.01 -4.69
C ARG A 30 -3.89 2.50 -3.25
N ALA A 31 -2.82 2.78 -2.50
CA ALA A 31 -2.71 2.42 -1.09
C ALA A 31 -3.79 3.13 -0.25
N PHE A 32 -3.99 4.43 -0.49
CA PHE A 32 -5.06 5.20 0.15
C PHE A 32 -6.45 4.63 -0.17
N VAL A 33 -6.73 4.30 -1.43
CA VAL A 33 -8.02 3.72 -1.85
C VAL A 33 -8.26 2.35 -1.20
N ARG A 34 -7.21 1.52 -1.06
CA ARG A 34 -7.31 0.24 -0.34
C ARG A 34 -7.70 0.46 1.12
N LEU A 35 -6.98 1.35 1.80
CA LEU A 35 -7.24 1.68 3.20
C LEU A 35 -8.65 2.25 3.38
N TRP A 36 -9.04 3.19 2.53
CA TRP A 36 -10.38 3.77 2.49
C TRP A 36 -11.46 2.71 2.28
N SER A 37 -11.29 1.81 1.31
CA SER A 37 -12.26 0.75 1.03
C SER A 37 -12.43 -0.22 2.21
N ALA A 38 -11.35 -0.54 2.93
CA ALA A 38 -11.39 -1.38 4.12
C ALA A 38 -12.20 -0.70 5.25
N PHE A 39 -11.96 0.59 5.49
CA PHE A 39 -12.72 1.38 6.46
C PHE A 39 -14.20 1.49 6.09
N MET A 40 -14.52 1.75 4.83
CA MET A 40 -15.91 1.83 4.37
C MET A 40 -16.65 0.50 4.55
N ARG A 41 -15.99 -0.63 4.28
CA ARG A 41 -16.55 -1.96 4.56
C ARG A 41 -16.77 -2.19 6.06
N ALA A 42 -15.82 -1.80 6.91
CA ALA A 42 -15.97 -1.89 8.36
C ALA A 42 -17.16 -1.05 8.87
N ARG A 43 -17.35 0.15 8.32
CA ARG A 43 -18.47 1.04 8.66
C ARG A 43 -19.82 0.44 8.27
N VAL A 44 -19.94 -0.12 7.07
CA VAL A 44 -21.15 -0.85 6.63
C VAL A 44 -21.41 -2.06 7.54
N PHE A 45 -20.37 -2.83 7.88
CA PHE A 45 -20.49 -3.96 8.79
C PHE A 45 -21.06 -3.53 10.15
N ILE A 46 -20.53 -2.48 10.76
CA ILE A 46 -21.03 -1.97 12.04
C ILE A 46 -22.47 -1.44 11.91
N ALA A 47 -22.78 -0.72 10.83
CA ALA A 47 -24.15 -0.24 10.58
C ALA A 47 -25.15 -1.40 10.51
N VAL A 48 -24.80 -2.49 9.83
CA VAL A 48 -25.62 -3.71 9.74
C VAL A 48 -25.74 -4.41 11.09
N VAL A 49 -24.65 -4.53 11.85
CA VAL A 49 -24.67 -5.12 13.20
C VAL A 49 -25.57 -4.31 14.13
N LEU A 50 -25.50 -2.98 14.09
CA LEU A 50 -26.37 -2.09 14.87
C LEU A 50 -27.84 -2.24 14.49
N LEU A 51 -28.14 -2.34 13.20
CA LEU A 51 -29.51 -2.59 12.73
C LEU A 51 -30.02 -3.95 13.21
N ALA A 52 -29.19 -5.00 13.12
CA ALA A 52 -29.54 -6.33 13.60
C ALA A 52 -29.81 -6.33 15.11
N LEU A 53 -28.95 -5.67 15.88
CA LEU A 53 -29.11 -5.53 17.33
C LEU A 53 -30.40 -4.79 17.69
N GLN A 54 -30.70 -3.66 17.02
CA GLN A 54 -31.90 -2.90 17.31
C GLN A 54 -33.18 -3.64 16.87
N THR A 55 -33.11 -4.40 15.77
CA THR A 55 -34.21 -5.28 15.34
C THR A 55 -34.45 -6.39 16.36
N PHE A 56 -33.39 -6.95 16.94
CA PHE A 56 -33.49 -7.95 18.01
C PHE A 56 -34.13 -7.36 19.28
N VAL A 57 -33.75 -6.16 19.69
CA VAL A 57 -34.37 -5.44 20.82
C VAL A 57 -35.86 -5.18 20.57
N LEU A 58 -36.23 -4.81 19.34
CA LEU A 58 -37.64 -4.62 18.94
C LEU A 58 -38.42 -5.94 19.00
N LEU A 59 -37.87 -7.03 18.46
CA LEU A 59 -38.52 -8.35 18.44
C LEU A 59 -38.70 -8.94 19.85
N THR A 60 -37.74 -8.70 20.75
CA THR A 60 -37.78 -9.17 22.13
C THR A 60 -38.60 -8.26 23.06
N ASN A 61 -39.11 -7.12 22.56
CA ASN A 61 -39.75 -6.08 23.37
C ASN A 61 -38.94 -5.72 24.63
N ALA A 62 -37.60 -5.75 24.54
CA ALA A 62 -36.71 -5.59 25.67
C ALA A 62 -36.63 -4.13 26.20
N GLY A 63 -37.51 -3.24 25.71
CA GLY A 63 -37.47 -1.81 26.00
C GLY A 63 -36.57 -1.05 25.03
N GLY A 64 -37.07 0.05 24.48
CA GLY A 64 -36.35 0.90 23.54
C GLY A 64 -37.28 1.60 22.55
N PRO A 65 -36.99 2.83 22.10
CA PRO A 65 -37.82 3.50 21.11
C PRO A 65 -37.76 2.83 19.73
N ASN A 66 -38.93 2.47 19.18
CA ASN A 66 -39.03 1.78 17.87
C ASN A 66 -38.44 2.60 16.71
N TRP A 67 -38.40 3.94 16.83
CA TRP A 67 -37.82 4.81 15.81
C TRP A 67 -36.31 4.65 15.66
N LEU A 68 -35.61 4.08 16.65
CA LEU A 68 -34.18 3.77 16.53
C LEU A 68 -33.88 2.75 15.43
N VAL A 69 -34.80 1.81 15.14
CA VAL A 69 -34.66 0.90 14.00
C VAL A 69 -34.64 1.68 12.70
N ALA A 70 -35.51 2.70 12.56
CA ALA A 70 -35.55 3.55 11.38
C ALA A 70 -34.26 4.37 11.23
N VAL A 71 -33.66 4.83 12.34
CA VAL A 71 -32.36 5.53 12.31
C VAL A 71 -31.23 4.61 11.91
N CYS A 72 -31.17 3.38 12.45
CA CYS A 72 -30.19 2.39 12.02
C CYS A 72 -30.36 2.02 10.54
N ALA A 73 -31.60 1.86 10.07
CA ALA A 73 -31.88 1.58 8.67
C ALA A 73 -31.45 2.74 7.77
N ALA A 74 -31.76 3.98 8.15
CA ALA A 74 -31.31 5.18 7.45
C ALA A 74 -29.77 5.29 7.45
N HIS A 75 -29.10 4.90 8.54
CA HIS A 75 -27.65 4.87 8.63
C HIS A 75 -27.03 3.81 7.69
N VAL A 76 -27.63 2.61 7.58
CA VAL A 76 -27.22 1.60 6.59
C VAL A 76 -27.40 2.14 5.17
N CYS A 77 -28.54 2.76 4.87
CA CYS A 77 -28.77 3.37 3.56
C CYS A 77 -27.76 4.48 3.26
N ALA A 78 -27.47 5.36 4.23
CA ALA A 78 -26.51 6.44 4.08
C ALA A 78 -25.08 5.90 3.89
N THR A 79 -24.67 4.90 4.66
CA THR A 79 -23.32 4.29 4.53
C THR A 79 -23.15 3.58 3.20
N LEU A 80 -24.18 2.86 2.73
CA LEU A 80 -24.20 2.25 1.40
C LEU A 80 -24.20 3.31 0.29
N ALA A 81 -25.00 4.37 0.42
CA ALA A 81 -25.01 5.47 -0.54
C ALA A 81 -23.62 6.10 -0.66
N VAL A 82 -22.93 6.36 0.46
CA VAL A 82 -21.56 6.88 0.44
C VAL A 82 -20.61 5.84 -0.19
N LEU A 83 -20.76 4.53 0.05
CA LEU A 83 -19.94 3.50 -0.58
C LEU A 83 -20.11 3.45 -2.12
N PHE A 84 -21.35 3.54 -2.61
CA PHE A 84 -21.64 3.47 -4.04
C PHE A 84 -21.35 4.78 -4.79
N TRP A 85 -21.58 5.92 -4.14
CA TRP A 85 -21.50 7.23 -4.80
C TRP A 85 -20.12 7.89 -4.67
N SER A 86 -19.36 7.57 -3.63
CA SER A 86 -18.01 8.12 -3.45
C SER A 86 -17.05 7.46 -4.42
N ARG A 87 -16.83 8.10 -5.57
CA ARG A 87 -15.70 7.76 -6.43
C ARG A 87 -14.42 8.37 -5.84
N PRO A 88 -13.29 7.63 -5.82
CA PRO A 88 -11.99 8.19 -5.44
C PRO A 88 -11.51 9.12 -6.54
N ILE A 89 -12.07 10.33 -6.58
CA ILE A 89 -11.70 11.36 -7.54
C ILE A 89 -10.84 12.37 -6.79
N ASP A 90 -9.60 12.51 -7.26
CA ASP A 90 -8.63 13.52 -6.84
C ASP A 90 -9.28 14.91 -6.79
N HIS A 91 -8.69 15.81 -5.99
CA HIS A 91 -8.97 17.26 -5.83
C HIS A 91 -9.63 17.70 -4.49
N GLY A 92 -8.82 17.64 -3.43
CA GLY A 92 -8.46 18.80 -2.58
C GLY A 92 -9.48 19.43 -1.62
N GLN A 93 -10.72 19.75 -2.03
CA GLN A 93 -11.64 20.57 -1.22
C GLN A 93 -13.02 19.96 -1.00
N VAL A 94 -13.69 19.48 -2.05
CA VAL A 94 -15.00 18.79 -1.92
C VAL A 94 -14.90 17.52 -1.09
N PHE A 95 -13.74 16.85 -1.11
CA PHE A 95 -13.46 15.70 -0.27
C PHE A 95 -13.58 16.03 1.22
N ARG A 96 -13.07 17.19 1.68
CA ARG A 96 -13.03 17.55 3.11
C ARG A 96 -14.43 17.74 3.68
N PHE A 97 -15.34 18.35 2.94
CA PHE A 97 -16.71 18.58 3.40
C PHE A 97 -17.54 17.29 3.41
N GLN A 98 -17.48 16.49 2.34
CA GLN A 98 -18.14 15.18 2.30
C GLN A 98 -17.64 14.25 3.41
N TRP A 99 -16.33 14.32 3.72
CA TRP A 99 -15.73 13.60 4.84
C TRP A 99 -16.26 14.04 6.20
N LEU A 100 -16.30 15.35 6.43
CA LEU A 100 -16.81 15.91 7.67
C LEU A 100 -18.28 15.54 7.88
N MET A 101 -19.09 15.60 6.80
CA MET A 101 -20.48 15.16 6.83
C MET A 101 -20.61 13.68 7.15
N THR A 102 -19.75 12.83 6.58
CA THR A 102 -19.77 11.38 6.82
C THR A 102 -19.49 11.05 8.29
N ILE A 103 -18.44 11.65 8.86
CA ILE A 103 -18.13 11.49 10.29
C ILE A 103 -19.23 12.08 11.17
N GLY A 104 -19.75 13.25 10.80
CA GLY A 104 -20.84 13.91 11.51
C GLY A 104 -22.10 13.05 11.58
N VAL A 105 -22.46 12.39 10.48
CA VAL A 105 -23.59 11.45 10.45
C VAL A 105 -23.35 10.25 11.38
N ASP A 106 -22.16 9.65 11.34
CA ASP A 106 -21.82 8.54 12.25
C ASP A 106 -21.94 8.97 13.70
N MET A 107 -21.40 10.14 14.00
CA MET A 107 -21.39 10.71 15.32
C MET A 107 -22.79 11.01 15.85
N VAL A 108 -23.67 11.58 15.02
CA VAL A 108 -25.06 11.85 15.40
C VAL A 108 -25.83 10.55 15.60
N VAL A 109 -25.65 9.56 14.73
CA VAL A 109 -26.32 8.25 14.87
C VAL A 109 -25.87 7.54 16.15
N PHE A 110 -24.57 7.51 16.43
CA PHE A 110 -24.04 6.88 17.63
C PHE A 110 -24.42 7.64 18.91
N ALA A 111 -24.48 8.97 18.84
CA ALA A 111 -24.99 9.80 19.93
C ALA A 111 -26.47 9.51 20.22
N LEU A 112 -27.32 9.48 19.19
CA LEU A 112 -28.74 9.16 19.36
C LEU A 112 -28.93 7.75 19.93
N LEU A 113 -28.17 6.78 19.45
CA LEU A 113 -28.18 5.42 20.00
C LEU A 113 -27.77 5.43 21.47
N GLN A 114 -26.66 6.06 21.83
CA GLN A 114 -26.21 6.12 23.22
C GLN A 114 -27.23 6.81 24.15
N TYR A 115 -27.82 7.93 23.71
CA TYR A 115 -28.74 8.71 24.54
C TYR A 115 -30.07 8.00 24.80
N TYR A 116 -30.63 7.34 23.78
CA TYR A 116 -31.98 6.76 23.86
C TYR A 116 -32.00 5.27 24.21
N GLN A 117 -30.85 4.63 24.34
CA GLN A 117 -30.81 3.23 24.67
C GLN A 117 -31.09 3.00 26.16
N GLN A 118 -31.93 2.00 26.42
CA GLN A 118 -32.22 1.49 27.76
C GLN A 118 -31.43 0.18 27.92
N GLY A 119 -30.21 0.24 28.44
CA GLY A 119 -29.35 -0.93 28.62
C GLY A 119 -28.00 -0.62 29.28
N SER A 120 -27.28 -1.66 29.73
CA SER A 120 -25.96 -1.55 30.38
C SER A 120 -24.78 -1.58 29.40
N LEU A 121 -25.05 -1.73 28.10
CA LEU A 121 -24.02 -1.79 27.07
C LEU A 121 -23.43 -0.40 26.84
N ASN A 122 -22.10 -0.30 26.81
CA ASN A 122 -21.40 0.96 26.65
C ASN A 122 -21.12 1.24 25.16
N TYR A 123 -21.84 2.19 24.58
CA TYR A 123 -21.69 2.59 23.17
C TYR A 123 -20.56 3.59 22.94
N ALA A 124 -19.88 4.07 24.00
CA ALA A 124 -18.75 4.97 23.87
C ALA A 124 -17.67 4.35 22.96
N ALA A 125 -17.46 3.03 23.04
CA ALA A 125 -16.50 2.33 22.20
C ALA A 125 -16.76 2.49 20.69
N LEU A 126 -18.02 2.69 20.26
CA LEU A 126 -18.34 2.89 18.84
C LEU A 126 -17.77 4.19 18.28
N PHE A 127 -17.62 5.23 19.11
CA PHE A 127 -17.00 6.49 18.70
C PHE A 127 -15.52 6.35 18.36
N THR A 128 -14.85 5.26 18.78
CA THR A 128 -13.48 4.98 18.40
C THR A 128 -13.31 4.89 16.89
N LEU A 129 -14.30 4.34 16.17
CA LEU A 129 -14.21 4.18 14.72
C LEU A 129 -14.16 5.53 13.99
N PRO A 130 -15.10 6.47 14.18
CA PRO A 130 -15.03 7.77 13.52
C PRO A 130 -13.77 8.55 13.92
N VAL A 131 -13.29 8.41 15.16
CA VAL A 131 -12.03 9.02 15.62
C VAL A 131 -10.83 8.41 14.88
N LEU A 132 -10.74 7.08 14.79
CA LEU A 132 -9.68 6.38 14.04
C LEU A 132 -9.69 6.76 12.57
N LEU A 133 -10.88 6.80 11.97
CA LEU A 133 -11.09 7.18 10.58
C LEU A 133 -10.54 8.61 10.35
N ALA A 134 -10.95 9.58 11.18
CA ALA A 134 -10.45 10.96 11.16
C ALA A 134 -8.94 11.10 11.36
N SER A 135 -8.35 10.28 12.23
CA SER A 135 -6.92 10.31 12.53
C SER A 135 -6.03 9.61 11.51
N ILE A 136 -6.52 8.58 10.82
CA ILE A 136 -5.71 7.78 9.89
C ILE A 136 -5.80 8.33 8.46
N LEU A 137 -7.00 8.72 8.03
CA LEU A 137 -7.22 9.22 6.65
C LEU A 137 -7.20 10.75 6.57
N GLY A 138 -7.34 11.45 7.69
CA GLY A 138 -7.33 12.91 7.76
C GLY A 138 -6.04 13.47 8.39
N PRO A 139 -5.87 14.81 8.40
CA PRO A 139 -4.86 15.44 9.23
C PRO A 139 -5.17 15.24 10.72
N LEU A 140 -4.13 15.27 11.55
CA LEU A 140 -4.24 15.16 13.02
C LEU A 140 -5.31 16.10 13.61
N THR A 141 -5.49 17.30 13.04
CA THR A 141 -6.50 18.26 13.48
C THR A 141 -7.94 17.73 13.34
N LEU A 142 -8.25 16.96 12.29
CA LEU A 142 -9.57 16.32 12.17
C LEU A 142 -9.73 15.22 13.22
N GLY A 143 -8.71 14.39 13.43
CA GLY A 143 -8.71 13.38 14.51
C GLY A 143 -8.97 14.01 15.88
N LEU A 144 -8.22 15.05 16.23
CA LEU A 144 -8.39 15.79 17.48
C LEU A 144 -9.76 16.49 17.57
N ALA A 145 -10.25 17.08 16.48
CA ALA A 145 -11.57 17.71 16.45
C ALA A 145 -12.68 16.69 16.71
N THR A 146 -12.60 15.50 16.08
CA THR A 146 -13.58 14.43 16.32
C THR A 146 -13.52 13.92 17.76
N ALA A 147 -12.32 13.68 18.31
CA ALA A 147 -12.14 13.31 19.71
C ALA A 147 -12.70 14.38 20.67
N ALA A 148 -12.48 15.66 20.38
CA ALA A 148 -13.02 16.79 21.15
C ALA A 148 -14.54 16.81 21.11
N SER A 149 -15.14 16.67 19.92
CA SER A 149 -16.59 16.63 19.78
C SER A 149 -17.20 15.46 20.54
N VAL A 150 -16.57 14.27 20.54
CA VAL A 150 -17.07 13.10 21.27
C VAL A 150 -16.97 13.34 22.78
N THR A 151 -15.86 13.93 23.22
CA THR A 151 -15.65 14.29 24.63
C THR A 151 -16.70 15.30 25.11
N LEU A 152 -16.97 16.34 24.30
CA LEU A 152 -18.02 17.32 24.60
C LEU A 152 -19.40 16.69 24.64
N TYR A 153 -19.69 15.75 23.75
CA TYR A 153 -20.94 14.99 23.78
C TYR A 153 -21.07 14.19 25.09
N LEU A 154 -20.04 13.43 25.49
CA LEU A 154 -20.05 12.66 26.73
C LEU A 154 -20.16 13.54 27.99
N LEU A 155 -19.46 14.68 28.02
CA LEU A 155 -19.60 15.66 29.10
C LEU A 155 -21.00 16.28 29.14
N GLY A 156 -21.57 16.59 27.98
CA GLY A 156 -22.92 17.12 27.86
C GLY A 156 -23.96 16.12 28.35
N GLU A 157 -23.81 14.84 28.02
CA GLU A 157 -24.66 13.76 28.52
C GLU A 157 -24.55 13.62 30.05
N ALA A 158 -23.32 13.63 30.58
CA ALA A 158 -23.06 13.58 32.03
C ALA A 158 -23.69 14.78 32.74
N TRP A 159 -23.63 15.97 32.14
CA TRP A 159 -24.20 17.21 32.69
C TRP A 159 -25.73 17.19 32.69
N LEU A 160 -26.36 16.78 31.58
CA LEU A 160 -27.83 16.66 31.49
C LEU A 160 -28.38 15.59 32.42
N SER A 161 -27.62 14.53 32.65
CA SER A 161 -28.00 13.41 33.51
C SER A 161 -27.68 13.61 34.98
N ALA A 162 -27.05 14.74 35.36
CA ALA A 162 -26.64 15.00 36.73
C ALA A 162 -27.75 15.69 37.53
N PRO A 163 -28.47 15.00 38.44
CA PRO A 163 -29.14 15.67 39.53
C PRO A 163 -28.07 16.35 40.40
N LEU A 164 -28.27 17.64 40.69
CA LEU A 164 -27.35 18.50 41.44
C LEU A 164 -26.79 17.76 42.68
N LEU A 165 -25.46 17.59 42.73
CA LEU A 165 -24.67 17.11 43.89
C LEU A 165 -24.93 15.65 44.34
N SER A 166 -24.83 14.68 43.42
CA SER A 166 -24.77 13.24 43.77
C SER A 166 -23.41 12.62 43.43
N ASP A 167 -22.89 11.69 44.24
CA ASP A 167 -21.63 10.96 43.96
C ASP A 167 -21.65 10.24 42.60
N VAL A 168 -22.83 9.80 42.17
CA VAL A 168 -23.06 9.18 40.86
C VAL A 168 -22.74 10.14 39.71
N SER A 169 -23.00 11.45 39.87
CA SER A 169 -22.65 12.45 38.87
C SER A 169 -21.14 12.61 38.72
N THR A 170 -20.40 12.68 39.84
CA THR A 170 -18.93 12.80 39.85
C THR A 170 -18.26 11.64 39.13
N ALA A 171 -18.73 10.40 39.37
CA ALA A 171 -18.22 9.21 38.69
C ALA A 171 -18.43 9.27 37.17
N ARG A 172 -19.60 9.76 36.69
CA ARG A 172 -19.88 9.91 35.25
C ARG A 172 -19.02 10.98 34.59
N PHE A 173 -18.80 12.12 35.25
CA PHE A 173 -17.89 13.15 34.75
C PHE A 173 -16.45 12.62 34.65
N LEU A 174 -15.98 11.91 35.67
CA LEU A 174 -14.65 11.30 35.65
C LEU A 174 -14.53 10.26 34.53
N GLN A 175 -15.53 9.39 34.36
CA GLN A 175 -15.59 8.41 33.27
C GLN A 175 -15.57 9.08 31.90
N ALA A 176 -16.37 10.14 31.70
CA ALA A 176 -16.41 10.89 30.45
C ALA A 176 -15.08 11.58 30.15
N GLY A 177 -14.45 12.20 31.16
CA GLY A 177 -13.12 12.80 31.03
C GLY A 177 -12.02 11.79 30.71
N LEU A 178 -12.02 10.63 31.38
CA LEU A 178 -11.06 9.55 31.14
C LEU A 178 -11.25 8.95 29.74
N THR A 179 -12.49 8.68 29.34
CA THR A 179 -12.84 8.16 28.01
C THR A 179 -12.47 9.15 26.92
N GLY A 180 -12.78 10.44 27.11
CA GLY A 180 -12.38 11.52 26.21
C GLY A 180 -10.86 11.61 26.03
N THR A 181 -10.11 11.58 27.14
CA THR A 181 -8.64 11.53 27.11
C THR A 181 -8.13 10.31 26.34
N GLY A 182 -8.79 9.16 26.51
CA GLY A 182 -8.52 7.95 25.74
C GLY A 182 -8.69 8.16 24.23
N PHE A 183 -9.76 8.83 23.78
CA PHE A 183 -9.94 9.16 22.36
C PHE A 183 -8.86 10.09 21.83
N PHE A 184 -8.46 11.10 22.60
CA PHE A 184 -7.34 11.97 22.20
C PHE A 184 -6.04 11.18 22.03
N LEU A 185 -5.74 10.29 22.98
CA LEU A 185 -4.54 9.46 22.91
C LEU A 185 -4.57 8.52 21.71
N VAL A 186 -5.70 7.83 21.49
CA VAL A 186 -5.91 6.98 20.31
C VAL A 186 -5.78 7.79 19.02
N ALA A 187 -6.36 8.99 18.97
CA ALA A 187 -6.29 9.86 17.80
C ALA A 187 -4.84 10.24 17.45
N VAL A 188 -4.03 10.59 18.44
CA VAL A 188 -2.62 10.93 18.27
C VAL A 188 -1.81 9.70 17.86
N LEU A 189 -1.97 8.57 18.55
CA LEU A 189 -1.22 7.34 18.28
C LEU A 189 -1.55 6.78 16.90
N ALA A 190 -2.82 6.71 16.53
CA ALA A 190 -3.25 6.23 15.22
C ALA A 190 -2.68 7.10 14.09
N ASN A 191 -2.71 8.44 14.25
CA ASN A 191 -2.13 9.35 13.27
C ASN A 191 -0.59 9.20 13.20
N GLN A 192 0.10 9.04 14.33
CA GLN A 192 1.55 8.80 14.34
C GLN A 192 1.92 7.48 13.67
N LEU A 193 1.17 6.40 13.93
CA LEU A 193 1.38 5.11 13.30
C LEU A 193 1.12 5.20 11.79
N ALA A 194 0.03 5.84 11.37
CA ALA A 194 -0.26 6.06 9.96
C ALA A 194 0.89 6.79 9.24
N ILE A 195 1.43 7.85 9.85
CA ILE A 195 2.57 8.59 9.30
C ILE A 195 3.84 7.75 9.28
N ARG A 196 4.12 6.96 10.33
CA ARG A 196 5.29 6.08 10.39
C ARG A 196 5.22 4.97 9.36
N LEU A 197 4.09 4.27 9.25
CA LEU A 197 3.87 3.25 8.23
C LEU A 197 4.02 3.82 6.82
N ALA A 198 3.46 4.99 6.54
CA ALA A 198 3.60 5.64 5.24
C ALA A 198 5.06 5.98 4.90
N LYS A 199 5.87 6.35 5.91
CA LYS A 199 7.31 6.61 5.73
C LYS A 199 8.10 5.32 5.51
N GLU A 200 7.83 4.28 6.29
CA GLU A 200 8.50 2.98 6.15
C GLU A 200 8.17 2.34 4.80
N GLU A 201 6.92 2.40 4.35
CA GLU A 201 6.51 1.93 3.02
C GLU A 201 7.25 2.70 1.91
N ALA A 202 7.38 4.02 2.04
CA ALA A 202 8.14 4.82 1.07
C ALA A 202 9.64 4.47 1.03
N LEU A 203 10.26 4.21 2.19
CA LEU A 203 11.66 3.79 2.28
C LEU A 203 11.90 2.37 1.74
N ALA A 204 11.00 1.43 2.05
CA ALA A 204 11.09 0.07 1.54
C ALA A 204 10.94 0.05 0.00
N GLN A 205 10.05 0.87 -0.54
CA GLN A 205 9.86 1.00 -1.99
C GLN A 205 11.07 1.63 -2.68
N SER A 206 11.67 2.69 -2.13
CA SER A 206 12.88 3.29 -2.73
C SER A 206 14.06 2.32 -2.72
N SER A 207 14.20 1.53 -1.65
CA SER A 207 15.19 0.45 -1.57
C SER A 207 14.96 -0.63 -2.64
N GLN A 208 13.70 -1.03 -2.87
CA GLN A 208 13.37 -2.01 -3.90
C GLN A 208 13.69 -1.52 -5.31
N VAL A 209 13.42 -0.24 -5.60
CA VAL A 209 13.77 0.37 -6.90
C VAL A 209 15.29 0.47 -7.06
N ALA A 210 16.02 0.90 -6.03
CA ALA A 210 17.48 0.99 -6.06
C ALA A 210 18.13 -0.38 -6.30
N ALA A 211 17.62 -1.45 -5.65
CA ALA A 211 18.11 -2.80 -5.85
C ALA A 211 17.88 -3.32 -7.29
N ARG A 212 16.74 -2.98 -7.91
CA ARG A 212 16.47 -3.33 -9.32
C ARG A 212 17.41 -2.59 -10.27
N ASN A 213 17.59 -1.29 -10.07
CA ASN A 213 18.53 -0.50 -10.87
C ASN A 213 19.96 -1.03 -10.74
N GLN A 214 20.37 -1.44 -9.54
CA GLN A 214 21.69 -2.02 -9.32
C GLN A 214 21.84 -3.39 -10.01
N ALA A 215 20.78 -4.20 -10.06
CA ALA A 215 20.78 -5.45 -10.82
C ALA A 215 20.91 -5.21 -12.34
N GLU A 216 20.17 -4.24 -12.88
CA GLU A 216 20.20 -3.88 -14.30
C GLU A 216 21.56 -3.29 -14.72
N VAL A 217 22.16 -2.43 -13.87
CA VAL A 217 23.52 -1.92 -14.10
C VAL A 217 24.55 -3.03 -14.03
N ASN A 218 24.43 -3.98 -13.10
CA ASN A 218 25.37 -5.10 -13.00
C ASN A 218 25.29 -6.02 -14.24
N GLU A 219 24.10 -6.19 -14.81
CA GLU A 219 23.89 -6.90 -16.08
C GLU A 219 24.52 -6.13 -17.26
N LEU A 220 24.38 -4.81 -17.29
CA LEU A 220 25.01 -3.94 -18.31
C LEU A 220 26.55 -3.92 -18.23
N ILE A 221 27.12 -3.96 -17.02
CA ILE A 221 28.58 -4.03 -16.82
C ILE A 221 29.12 -5.35 -17.38
N ILE A 222 28.38 -6.45 -17.19
CA ILE A 222 28.74 -7.77 -17.74
C ILE A 222 28.63 -7.79 -19.29
N GLU A 223 27.68 -7.04 -19.87
CA GLU A 223 27.59 -6.83 -21.33
C GLU A 223 28.72 -5.96 -21.90
N SER A 224 29.27 -5.04 -21.10
CA SER A 224 30.35 -4.12 -21.51
C SER A 224 31.76 -4.69 -21.40
N LEU A 225 31.92 -5.94 -20.96
CA LEU A 225 33.21 -6.61 -20.98
C LEU A 225 33.61 -6.86 -22.43
N THR A 226 34.55 -6.08 -22.95
CA THR A 226 35.13 -6.26 -24.30
C THR A 226 35.81 -7.63 -24.45
N GLU A 227 36.13 -8.31 -23.35
CA GLU A 227 36.70 -9.65 -23.31
C GLU A 227 35.59 -10.71 -23.20
N GLY A 228 35.56 -11.64 -24.16
CA GLY A 228 34.68 -12.80 -24.12
C GLY A 228 35.14 -13.83 -23.08
N VAL A 229 34.29 -14.14 -22.10
CA VAL A 229 34.56 -15.18 -21.10
C VAL A 229 33.62 -16.38 -21.33
N LEU A 230 34.23 -17.57 -21.46
CA LEU A 230 33.59 -18.84 -21.72
C LEU A 230 33.98 -19.86 -20.66
N VAL A 231 33.01 -20.54 -20.05
CA VAL A 231 33.25 -21.65 -19.12
C VAL A 231 32.87 -22.96 -19.80
N ALA A 232 33.85 -23.83 -20.03
CA ALA A 232 33.66 -25.13 -20.68
C ALA A 232 34.04 -26.30 -19.75
N ASP A 233 33.39 -27.44 -19.96
CA ASP A 233 33.68 -28.72 -19.30
C ASP A 233 34.85 -29.44 -20.01
N PRO A 234 35.55 -30.44 -19.40
CA PRO A 234 36.61 -31.20 -20.05
C PRO A 234 36.18 -31.94 -21.32
N HIS A 235 34.88 -32.06 -21.55
CA HIS A 235 34.29 -32.69 -22.73
C HIS A 235 34.00 -31.66 -23.85
N GLY A 236 34.47 -30.41 -23.72
CA GLY A 236 34.32 -29.36 -24.73
C GLY A 236 32.93 -28.71 -24.79
N VAL A 237 32.11 -28.90 -23.75
CA VAL A 237 30.74 -28.34 -23.67
C VAL A 237 30.75 -27.02 -22.91
N VAL A 238 30.25 -25.95 -23.54
CA VAL A 238 30.11 -24.64 -22.89
C VAL A 238 28.95 -24.65 -21.89
N ARG A 239 29.23 -24.32 -20.63
CA ARG A 239 28.25 -24.21 -19.54
C ARG A 239 27.76 -22.78 -19.32
N SER A 240 28.61 -21.78 -19.56
CA SER A 240 28.25 -20.36 -19.47
C SER A 240 29.13 -19.54 -20.42
N ALA A 241 28.55 -18.54 -21.08
CA ALA A 241 29.22 -17.62 -21.99
C ALA A 241 28.67 -16.22 -21.75
N ASN A 242 29.55 -15.21 -21.65
CA ASN A 242 29.09 -13.82 -21.63
C ASN A 242 28.68 -13.35 -23.05
N PRO A 243 27.90 -12.25 -23.17
CA PRO A 243 27.43 -11.73 -24.46
C PRO A 243 28.56 -11.36 -25.43
N ALA A 244 29.70 -10.89 -24.93
CA ALA A 244 30.88 -10.60 -25.74
C ALA A 244 31.49 -11.87 -26.38
N ALA A 245 31.59 -12.99 -25.63
CA ALA A 245 32.06 -14.27 -26.18
C ALA A 245 31.10 -14.79 -27.27
N LEU A 246 29.80 -14.62 -27.08
CA LEU A 246 28.80 -15.01 -28.08
C LEU A 246 28.91 -14.17 -29.35
N ALA A 247 29.06 -12.84 -29.22
CA ALA A 247 29.24 -11.94 -30.35
C ALA A 247 30.52 -12.25 -31.15
N MET A 248 31.63 -12.56 -30.46
CA MET A 248 32.90 -12.93 -31.08
C MET A 248 32.86 -14.30 -31.77
N LEU A 249 32.14 -15.28 -31.21
CA LEU A 249 32.10 -16.65 -31.75
C LEU A 249 31.04 -16.87 -32.84
N LEU A 250 29.89 -16.18 -32.76
CA LEU A 250 28.73 -16.42 -33.64
C LEU A 250 28.41 -15.28 -34.62
N GLY A 251 29.08 -14.11 -34.49
CA GLY A 251 28.75 -12.90 -35.24
C GLY A 251 27.48 -12.20 -34.73
N GLU A 252 27.34 -10.90 -35.02
CA GLU A 252 26.20 -10.09 -34.54
C GLU A 252 24.86 -10.64 -35.07
N GLY A 253 23.99 -11.11 -34.17
CA GLY A 253 22.60 -11.48 -34.49
C GLY A 253 22.02 -12.71 -33.80
N HIS A 254 22.82 -13.51 -33.08
CA HIS A 254 22.32 -14.73 -32.44
C HIS A 254 22.04 -14.52 -30.94
N SER A 255 20.79 -14.19 -30.62
CA SER A 255 20.29 -14.23 -29.25
C SER A 255 19.75 -15.63 -28.91
N SER A 256 20.26 -16.17 -27.80
CA SER A 256 19.69 -17.25 -26.99
C SER A 256 20.23 -18.68 -27.16
N ALA A 257 20.89 -19.11 -26.07
CA ALA A 257 20.72 -20.41 -25.41
C ALA A 257 20.85 -21.70 -26.24
N THR A 258 21.78 -21.76 -27.19
CA THR A 258 22.20 -23.06 -27.75
C THR A 258 23.45 -23.54 -27.01
N ARG A 259 23.43 -24.77 -26.48
CA ARG A 259 24.62 -25.41 -25.89
C ARG A 259 25.70 -25.47 -26.96
N LEU A 260 26.65 -24.54 -26.92
CA LEU A 260 27.78 -24.49 -27.84
C LEU A 260 28.70 -25.67 -27.53
N LEU A 261 28.76 -26.60 -28.48
CA LEU A 261 29.74 -27.67 -28.48
C LEU A 261 30.91 -27.20 -29.36
N LEU A 262 32.06 -26.95 -28.72
CA LEU A 262 33.25 -26.43 -29.39
C LEU A 262 33.81 -27.42 -30.44
N SER A 263 33.39 -28.68 -30.38
CA SER A 263 33.79 -29.76 -31.30
C SER A 263 32.98 -29.84 -32.60
N VAL A 264 31.90 -29.07 -32.75
CA VAL A 264 30.96 -29.21 -33.88
C VAL A 264 31.35 -28.38 -35.11
N LYS A 265 32.12 -27.31 -34.93
CA LYS A 265 32.57 -26.43 -36.02
C LYS A 265 34.08 -26.59 -36.21
N GLU A 266 34.53 -26.91 -37.43
CA GLU A 266 35.97 -27.03 -37.77
C GLU A 266 36.75 -25.74 -37.46
N SER A 267 36.11 -24.58 -37.56
CA SER A 267 36.67 -23.27 -37.23
C SER A 267 37.03 -23.09 -35.75
N TRP A 268 36.52 -23.93 -34.86
CA TRP A 268 36.74 -23.86 -33.40
C TRP A 268 37.64 -24.99 -32.87
N ALA A 269 38.20 -25.81 -33.77
CA ALA A 269 39.06 -26.94 -33.41
C ALA A 269 40.27 -26.51 -32.56
N SER A 270 40.93 -25.40 -32.92
CA SER A 270 42.07 -24.84 -32.18
C SER A 270 41.70 -24.41 -30.74
N LEU A 271 40.50 -23.87 -30.54
CA LEU A 271 39.97 -23.53 -29.22
C LEU A 271 39.68 -24.80 -28.40
N SER A 272 39.08 -25.81 -29.02
CA SER A 272 38.80 -27.10 -28.35
C SER A 272 40.09 -27.82 -27.94
N HIS A 273 41.13 -27.73 -28.76
CA HIS A 273 42.45 -28.29 -28.47
C HIS A 273 43.09 -27.60 -27.27
N LEU A 274 43.06 -26.27 -27.22
CA LEU A 274 43.62 -25.50 -26.11
C LEU A 274 42.89 -25.77 -24.78
N VAL A 275 41.56 -25.87 -24.82
CA VAL A 275 40.76 -26.23 -23.63
C VAL A 275 41.15 -27.63 -23.14
N ASN A 276 41.25 -28.61 -24.04
CA ASN A 276 41.63 -29.97 -23.69
C ASN A 276 43.06 -30.05 -23.11
N GLU A 277 44.03 -29.37 -23.72
CA GLU A 277 45.39 -29.29 -23.19
C GLU A 277 45.45 -28.62 -21.82
N THR A 278 44.66 -27.57 -21.60
CA THR A 278 44.57 -26.89 -20.30
C THR A 278 44.04 -27.82 -19.21
N PHE A 279 43.03 -28.63 -19.51
CA PHE A 279 42.50 -29.62 -18.57
C PHE A 279 43.44 -30.81 -18.33
N VAL A 280 44.17 -31.26 -19.36
CA VAL A 280 45.15 -32.35 -19.24
C VAL A 280 46.38 -31.92 -18.45
N LEU A 281 46.85 -30.69 -18.64
CA LEU A 281 48.03 -30.15 -17.97
C LEU A 281 47.73 -29.52 -16.60
N GLY A 282 46.46 -29.18 -16.33
CA GLY A 282 46.02 -28.60 -15.06
C GLY A 282 46.60 -27.21 -14.76
N GLN A 283 47.12 -26.52 -15.77
CA GLN A 283 47.74 -25.20 -15.66
C GLN A 283 47.10 -24.22 -16.66
N PRO A 284 47.03 -22.92 -16.34
CA PRO A 284 46.50 -21.93 -17.27
C PRO A 284 47.41 -21.82 -18.52
N LEU A 285 46.85 -22.09 -19.71
CA LEU A 285 47.53 -21.85 -20.99
C LEU A 285 46.97 -20.61 -21.70
N GLN A 286 47.86 -19.88 -22.37
CA GLN A 286 47.53 -18.73 -23.20
C GLN A 286 48.08 -18.95 -24.62
N SER A 287 47.25 -18.77 -25.63
CA SER A 287 47.64 -18.85 -27.05
C SER A 287 46.84 -17.86 -27.87
N GLU A 288 47.46 -17.32 -28.92
CA GLU A 288 46.79 -16.47 -29.90
C GLU A 288 46.24 -17.38 -31.01
N ILE A 289 44.91 -17.40 -31.14
CA ILE A 289 44.21 -18.26 -32.09
C ILE A 289 43.43 -17.39 -33.06
N THR A 290 43.69 -17.56 -34.35
CA THR A 290 42.88 -16.94 -35.40
C THR A 290 41.67 -17.83 -35.67
N LEU A 291 40.47 -17.27 -35.51
CA LEU A 291 39.23 -17.96 -35.84
C LEU A 291 38.79 -17.49 -37.22
N ASP A 292 38.65 -18.42 -38.17
CA ASP A 292 37.93 -18.16 -39.42
C ASP A 292 36.43 -18.20 -39.10
N ILE A 293 35.81 -17.02 -39.03
CA ILE A 293 34.38 -16.84 -38.70
C ILE A 293 33.54 -16.88 -39.97
#